data_AF-A0A954L610-F1
#
_entry.id   AF-A0A954L610-F1
#
_cell.length_a   1.000
_cell.length_b   1.000
_cell.length_c   1.000
_cell.angle_alpha   90.00
_cell.angle_beta   90.00
_cell.angle_gamma   90.00
#
_symmetry.space_group_name_H-M   'P 1'
#
loop_
_entity.id
_entity.type
_entity.pdbx_description
1 polymer ?
#
loop_
_entity_poly.entity_id
_entity_poly.type
_entity_poly.pdbx_seq_one_letter_code
_entity_poly.pdbx_strand_id
1 'polypeptide(L)'
;MSETEPVSSPIESASPPASPDHATNDAEGLPEEFVLTPEFVEEEAIRGDIVLRGAVILLAALLGWTHLTSTPLLVRIRTGQELAAHGVLPPRTDAFFSYTAADRSWVNLSWLGDLLLAGLYGVGGAALLSVFCGIASGVAFWLVGRTSLPGAPTWWSSICATLAVIAVFPLLTPGPLLMTVVGLAVTGWLLQRGWTES
;
A
#
# COMPACT_ATOMS: atom_id res chain seq x y z
N MET A 1 -92.93 54.94 -10.99
CA MET A 1 -91.97 56.00 -10.60
C MET A 1 -91.21 55.47 -9.40
N SER A 2 -89.88 55.29 -9.53
CA SER A 2 -88.89 54.75 -8.55
C SER A 2 -89.10 53.30 -8.08
N GLU A 3 -88.11 52.43 -7.79
CA GLU A 3 -86.63 52.44 -7.78
C GLU A 3 -86.11 50.96 -7.70
N THR A 4 -84.79 50.80 -7.62
CA THR A 4 -83.85 49.70 -7.96
C THR A 4 -83.64 48.46 -7.04
N GLU A 5 -83.16 47.37 -7.69
CA GLU A 5 -82.22 46.27 -7.31
C GLU A 5 -82.62 45.17 -6.27
N PRO A 6 -82.23 43.89 -6.50
CA PRO A 6 -80.95 43.43 -5.93
C PRO A 6 -80.12 42.40 -6.74
N VAL A 7 -78.82 42.47 -6.44
CA VAL A 7 -77.68 41.55 -6.59
C VAL A 7 -77.99 40.04 -6.60
N SER A 8 -77.37 39.30 -7.54
CA SER A 8 -76.95 37.91 -7.35
C SER A 8 -75.76 37.55 -8.24
N SER A 9 -74.63 37.22 -7.63
CA SER A 9 -73.52 36.47 -8.25
C SER A 9 -73.62 35.01 -7.81
N PRO A 10 -73.41 34.04 -8.70
CA PRO A 10 -73.33 32.65 -8.26
C PRO A 10 -71.96 32.02 -8.54
N ILE A 11 -71.71 30.98 -7.73
CA ILE A 11 -70.87 29.79 -7.95
C ILE A 11 -69.40 29.87 -7.51
N GLU A 12 -69.14 29.39 -6.28
CA GLU A 12 -67.95 28.60 -6.00
C GLU A 12 -68.39 27.26 -5.39
N SER A 13 -68.24 26.20 -6.20
CA SER A 13 -68.63 24.83 -5.87
C SER A 13 -67.54 24.13 -5.04
N ALA A 14 -67.87 23.91 -3.77
CA ALA A 14 -67.56 22.76 -2.90
C ALA A 14 -66.19 22.02 -3.01
N SER A 15 -65.52 21.95 -1.85
CA SER A 15 -64.85 20.74 -1.35
C SER A 15 -64.92 20.68 0.19
N PRO A 16 -65.52 19.63 0.79
CA PRO A 16 -65.43 19.35 2.24
C PRO A 16 -64.61 18.06 2.52
N PRO A 17 -64.35 17.70 3.80
CA PRO A 17 -63.40 18.27 4.74
C PRO A 17 -62.20 17.31 5.00
N ALA A 18 -61.25 17.80 5.81
CA ALA A 18 -60.01 17.15 6.22
C ALA A 18 -60.15 15.69 6.69
N SER A 19 -59.12 14.89 6.37
CA SER A 19 -58.75 13.69 7.13
C SER A 19 -57.42 13.94 7.85
N PRO A 20 -57.26 13.36 9.05
CA PRO A 20 -56.35 13.81 10.09
C PRO A 20 -54.95 13.23 9.92
N ASP A 21 -53.98 13.88 10.57
CA ASP A 21 -52.71 13.28 10.97
C ASP A 21 -51.93 12.59 9.85
N HIS A 22 -51.24 13.39 9.02
CA HIS A 22 -49.87 12.97 8.72
C HIS A 22 -49.08 13.10 10.02
N ALA A 23 -49.14 12.01 10.77
CA ALA A 23 -48.24 11.68 11.84
C ALA A 23 -46.83 12.18 11.48
N THR A 24 -46.26 12.91 12.42
CA THR A 24 -44.85 12.83 12.78
C THR A 24 -44.31 11.42 12.49
N ASN A 25 -43.78 11.22 11.29
CA ASN A 25 -42.60 10.40 11.09
C ASN A 25 -41.47 11.43 11.29
N ASP A 26 -40.96 11.69 12.49
CA ASP A 26 -40.22 10.73 13.31
C ASP A 26 -39.50 9.67 12.47
N ALA A 27 -38.93 10.09 11.33
CA ALA A 27 -37.78 9.44 10.75
C ALA A 27 -36.57 9.76 11.65
N GLU A 28 -36.62 9.21 12.87
CA GLU A 28 -35.51 8.69 13.65
C GLU A 28 -34.14 9.28 13.29
N GLY A 29 -33.84 10.47 13.81
CA GLY A 29 -32.48 10.89 14.18
C GLY A 29 -31.32 10.64 13.21
N LEU A 30 -31.57 10.57 11.89
CA LEU A 30 -30.47 10.59 10.94
C LEU A 30 -29.95 12.03 10.91
N PRO A 31 -28.65 12.25 11.21
CA PRO A 31 -28.09 13.60 11.21
C PRO A 31 -28.37 14.26 9.86
N GLU A 32 -28.68 15.56 9.88
CA GLU A 32 -28.94 16.37 8.68
C GLU A 32 -27.94 15.99 7.59
N GLU A 33 -28.45 15.61 6.42
CA GLU A 33 -27.63 15.17 5.29
C GLU A 33 -26.63 16.31 4.98
N PHE A 34 -25.39 16.17 5.46
CA PHE A 34 -24.39 17.22 5.40
C PHE A 34 -24.19 17.60 3.93
N VAL A 35 -24.53 18.84 3.58
CA VAL A 35 -24.30 19.36 2.23
C VAL A 35 -22.78 19.38 2.01
N LEU A 36 -22.30 18.46 1.17
CA LEU A 36 -20.90 18.36 0.80
C LEU A 36 -20.50 19.59 -0.01
N THR A 37 -20.09 20.67 0.68
CA THR A 37 -19.43 21.79 0.02
C THR A 37 -18.07 21.31 -0.54
N PRO A 38 -17.59 21.88 -1.65
CA PRO A 38 -16.38 21.39 -2.31
C PRO A 38 -15.16 21.36 -1.39
N GLU A 39 -15.05 22.30 -0.43
CA GLU A 39 -13.97 22.28 0.56
C GLU A 39 -13.99 21.05 1.48
N PHE A 40 -15.17 20.59 1.94
CA PHE A 40 -15.27 19.40 2.79
C PHE A 40 -14.92 18.11 2.04
N VAL A 41 -15.25 18.03 0.74
CA VAL A 41 -14.89 16.87 -0.10
C VAL A 41 -13.37 16.79 -0.30
N GLU A 42 -12.71 17.93 -0.47
CA GLU A 42 -11.25 17.99 -0.65
C GLU A 42 -10.50 17.58 0.64
N GLU A 43 -10.95 18.07 1.80
CA GLU A 43 -10.41 17.65 3.10
C GLU A 43 -10.58 16.15 3.35
N GLU A 44 -11.75 15.59 3.04
CA GLU A 44 -12.01 14.16 3.14
C GLU A 44 -11.14 13.36 2.16
N ALA A 45 -10.96 13.85 0.93
CA ALA A 45 -10.13 13.21 -0.08
C ALA A 45 -8.65 13.16 0.33
N ILE A 46 -8.12 14.24 0.93
CA ILE A 46 -6.75 14.28 1.46
C ILE A 46 -6.59 13.26 2.60
N ARG A 47 -7.55 13.22 3.54
CA ARG A 47 -7.52 12.26 4.65
C ARG A 47 -7.60 10.83 4.14
N GLY A 48 -8.52 10.55 3.22
CA GLY A 48 -8.68 9.26 2.58
C GLY A 48 -7.42 8.81 1.86
N ASP A 49 -6.71 9.71 1.18
CA ASP A 49 -5.45 9.39 0.50
C ASP A 49 -4.34 8.98 1.46
N ILE A 50 -4.20 9.70 2.58
CA ILE A 50 -3.21 9.36 3.63
C ILE A 50 -3.53 7.98 4.22
N VAL A 51 -4.79 7.71 4.51
CA VAL A 51 -5.24 6.42 5.05
C VAL A 51 -5.01 5.30 4.04
N LEU A 52 -5.34 5.50 2.76
CA LEU A 52 -5.14 4.52 1.69
C LEU A 52 -3.66 4.18 1.51
N ARG A 53 -2.79 5.20 1.43
CA ARG A 53 -1.34 4.99 1.31
C ARG A 53 -0.78 4.28 2.53
N GLY A 54 -1.20 4.70 3.72
CA GLY A 54 -0.84 4.04 4.97
C GLY A 54 -1.28 2.57 4.99
N ALA A 55 -2.50 2.27 4.55
CA ALA A 55 -3.02 0.92 4.47
C ALA A 55 -2.23 0.03 3.49
N VAL A 56 -1.83 0.55 2.32
CA VAL A 56 -1.00 -0.20 1.36
C VAL A 56 0.39 -0.49 1.92
N ILE A 57 1.02 0.49 2.58
CA ILE A 57 2.33 0.31 3.21
C ILE A 57 2.24 -0.73 4.34
N LEU A 58 1.20 -0.63 5.17
CA LEU A 58 0.96 -1.59 6.24
C LEU A 58 0.70 -2.99 5.68
N LEU A 59 -0.10 -3.11 4.62
CA LEU A 59 -0.35 -4.38 3.94
C LEU A 59 0.95 -4.98 3.39
N ALA A 60 1.79 -4.19 2.73
CA ALA A 60 3.08 -4.64 2.24
C ALA A 60 4.00 -5.12 3.38
N ALA A 61 4.03 -4.40 4.50
CA ALA A 61 4.82 -4.79 5.67
C ALA A 61 4.32 -6.09 6.32
N LEU A 62 3.00 -6.25 6.44
CA LEU A 62 2.37 -7.48 6.96
C LEU A 62 2.63 -8.68 6.05
N LEU A 63 2.54 -8.49 4.73
CA LEU A 63 2.82 -9.54 3.75
C LEU A 63 4.30 -9.91 3.69
N GLY A 64 5.21 -8.97 3.94
CA GLY A 64 6.64 -9.24 4.08
C GLY A 64 7.02 -9.92 5.41
N TRP A 65 6.13 -9.86 6.42
CA TRP A 65 6.31 -10.53 7.70
C TRP A 65 6.05 -12.02 7.56
N THR A 66 7.03 -12.75 7.05
CA THR A 66 6.92 -14.18 6.73
C THR A 66 7.72 -15.06 7.69
N HIS A 67 7.29 -16.31 7.82
CA HIS A 67 7.98 -17.33 8.60
C HIS A 67 9.16 -17.92 7.81
N LEU A 68 10.32 -18.03 8.46
CA LEU A 68 11.61 -18.30 7.81
C LEU A 68 11.98 -19.78 7.90
N THR A 69 11.31 -20.63 7.14
CA THR A 69 11.56 -22.09 7.13
C THR A 69 12.15 -22.61 5.83
N SER A 70 12.49 -21.73 4.90
CA SER A 70 12.94 -22.12 3.57
C SER A 70 14.40 -22.59 3.58
N THR A 71 14.66 -23.83 3.16
CA THR A 71 16.02 -24.37 2.98
C THR A 71 16.94 -23.45 2.14
N PRO A 72 16.47 -22.85 1.02
CA PRO A 72 17.31 -21.94 0.24
C PRO A 72 17.80 -20.71 1.02
N LEU A 73 17.01 -20.23 1.99
CA LEU A 73 17.39 -19.09 2.83
C LEU A 73 18.49 -19.48 3.81
N LEU A 74 18.41 -20.66 4.42
CA LEU A 74 19.43 -21.16 5.35
C LEU A 74 20.78 -21.33 4.65
N VAL A 75 20.76 -21.85 3.42
CA VAL A 75 21.98 -21.94 2.59
C VAL A 75 22.59 -20.56 2.39
N ARG A 76 21.78 -19.54 2.07
CA ARG A 76 22.26 -18.16 1.87
C ARG A 76 22.88 -17.55 3.13
N ILE A 77 22.23 -17.73 4.29
CA ILE A 77 22.80 -17.27 5.56
C ILE A 77 24.14 -17.95 5.80
N ARG A 78 24.21 -19.27 5.59
CA ARG A 78 25.45 -20.03 5.78
C ARG A 78 26.53 -19.54 4.81
N THR A 79 26.18 -19.32 3.55
CA THR A 79 27.06 -18.74 2.54
C THR A 79 27.58 -17.38 3.00
N GLY A 80 26.72 -16.48 3.47
CA GLY A 80 27.15 -15.16 3.96
C GLY A 80 28.06 -15.24 5.20
N GLN A 81 27.82 -16.18 6.11
CA GLN A 81 28.70 -16.42 7.26
C GLN A 81 30.09 -16.91 6.82
N GLU A 82 30.14 -17.80 5.83
CA GLU A 82 31.40 -18.30 5.27
C GLU A 82 32.17 -17.20 4.52
N LEU A 83 31.49 -16.34 3.76
CA LEU A 83 32.10 -15.14 3.19
C LEU A 83 32.64 -14.21 4.29
N ALA A 84 31.86 -13.93 5.33
CA ALA A 84 32.34 -13.08 6.42
C ALA A 84 33.60 -13.64 7.12
N ALA A 85 33.73 -14.97 7.21
CA ALA A 85 34.88 -15.64 7.83
C ALA A 85 36.13 -15.70 6.93
N HIS A 86 35.97 -15.90 5.62
CA HIS A 86 37.08 -16.12 4.67
C HIS A 86 37.42 -14.90 3.80
N GLY A 87 36.62 -13.84 3.88
CA GLY A 87 36.78 -12.60 3.13
C GLY A 87 35.48 -12.12 2.48
N VAL A 88 35.21 -10.82 2.55
CA VAL A 88 33.97 -10.19 2.05
C VAL A 88 33.71 -10.45 0.55
N LEU A 89 34.77 -10.72 -0.22
CA LEU A 89 34.67 -10.97 -1.66
C LEU A 89 34.48 -12.47 -1.93
N PRO A 90 33.58 -12.84 -2.87
CA PRO A 90 33.37 -14.23 -3.25
C PRO A 90 34.69 -14.91 -3.68
N PRO A 91 35.05 -16.06 -3.08
CA PRO A 91 36.14 -16.89 -3.58
C PRO A 91 35.86 -17.30 -5.03
N ARG A 92 36.89 -17.35 -5.88
CA ARG A 92 36.74 -17.75 -7.30
C ARG A 92 36.38 -19.23 -7.49
N THR A 93 36.40 -20.05 -6.44
CA THR A 93 36.22 -21.51 -6.47
C THR A 93 35.21 -21.95 -5.40
N ASP A 94 34.23 -22.76 -5.78
CA ASP A 94 33.18 -23.30 -4.89
C ASP A 94 33.66 -24.50 -4.08
N ALA A 95 34.61 -24.28 -3.17
CA ALA A 95 35.14 -25.38 -2.35
C ALA A 95 34.14 -25.88 -1.29
N PHE A 96 33.02 -25.18 -1.04
CA PHE A 96 32.26 -25.34 0.21
C PHE A 96 30.80 -25.79 0.05
N PHE A 97 30.12 -25.54 -1.07
CA PHE A 97 28.66 -25.77 -1.17
C PHE A 97 28.24 -26.82 -2.21
N SER A 98 29.11 -27.20 -3.16
CA SER A 98 28.80 -28.22 -4.16
C SER A 98 29.49 -29.56 -3.87
N TYR A 99 28.71 -30.56 -3.45
CA TYR A 99 29.21 -31.91 -3.14
C TYR A 99 29.82 -32.63 -4.36
N THR A 100 29.38 -32.30 -5.58
CA THR A 100 29.82 -32.97 -6.82
C THR A 100 30.70 -32.09 -7.71
N ALA A 101 30.91 -30.82 -7.37
CA ALA A 101 31.63 -29.87 -8.21
C ALA A 101 32.46 -28.86 -7.39
N ALA A 102 33.19 -29.36 -6.38
CA ALA A 102 34.01 -28.56 -5.48
C ALA A 102 35.10 -27.69 -6.17
N ASP A 103 35.48 -28.04 -7.41
CA ASP A 103 36.51 -27.33 -8.17
C ASP A 103 35.96 -26.37 -9.25
N ARG A 104 34.65 -26.13 -9.30
CA ARG A 104 34.09 -25.18 -10.28
C ARG A 104 34.16 -23.74 -9.80
N SER A 105 34.36 -22.83 -10.75
CA SER A 105 34.26 -21.41 -10.46
C SER A 105 32.82 -21.03 -10.17
N TRP A 106 32.59 -20.42 -9.01
CA TRP A 106 31.28 -19.95 -8.60
C TRP A 106 31.36 -18.46 -8.30
N VAL A 107 30.57 -17.69 -9.03
CA VAL A 107 30.43 -16.26 -8.83
C VAL A 107 29.07 -16.02 -8.20
N ASN A 108 29.07 -15.72 -6.91
CA ASN A 108 27.85 -15.34 -6.22
C ASN A 108 27.50 -13.88 -6.53
N LEU A 109 26.50 -13.65 -7.37
CA LEU A 109 25.99 -12.31 -7.71
C LEU A 109 25.27 -11.63 -6.53
N SER A 110 24.71 -12.41 -5.61
CA SER A 110 23.99 -11.92 -4.43
C SER A 110 24.87 -11.82 -3.19
N TRP A 111 26.20 -11.79 -3.33
CA TRP A 111 27.15 -11.83 -2.21
C TRP A 111 26.88 -10.77 -1.13
N LEU A 112 26.55 -9.53 -1.53
CA LEU A 112 26.26 -8.46 -0.59
C LEU A 112 24.95 -8.70 0.17
N GLY A 113 23.93 -9.22 -0.51
CA GLY A 113 22.66 -9.59 0.11
C GLY A 113 22.83 -10.76 1.08
N ASP A 114 23.62 -11.76 0.70
CA ASP A 114 23.89 -12.92 1.56
C ASP A 114 24.71 -12.52 2.81
N LEU A 115 25.66 -11.59 2.69
CA LEU A 115 26.36 -10.98 3.83
C LEU A 115 25.44 -10.20 4.76
N LEU A 116 24.54 -9.39 4.19
CA LEU A 116 23.57 -8.62 4.97
C LEU A 116 22.64 -9.56 5.74
N LEU A 117 22.13 -10.61 5.10
CA LEU A 117 21.30 -11.64 5.74
C LEU A 117 22.06 -12.38 6.84
N ALA A 118 23.32 -12.73 6.61
CA ALA A 118 24.17 -13.36 7.61
C ALA A 118 24.44 -12.46 8.82
N GLY A 119 24.69 -11.17 8.59
CA GLY A 119 24.87 -10.18 9.65
C GLY A 119 23.62 -9.99 10.49
N LEU A 120 22.46 -9.82 9.85
CA LEU A 120 21.17 -9.73 10.53
C LEU A 120 20.85 -10.99 11.34
N TYR A 121 21.11 -12.16 10.76
CA TYR A 121 20.88 -13.42 11.46
C TYR A 121 21.82 -13.60 12.66
N GLY A 122 23.08 -13.17 12.53
CA GLY A 122 24.06 -13.21 13.63
C GLY A 122 23.70 -12.33 14.82
N VAL A 123 23.02 -11.19 14.59
CA VAL A 123 22.64 -10.25 15.66
C VAL A 123 21.31 -10.62 16.32
N GLY A 124 20.28 -10.97 15.53
CA GLY A 124 18.92 -11.12 16.04
C GLY A 124 18.18 -12.37 15.56
N GLY A 125 18.89 -13.31 14.94
CA GLY A 125 18.34 -14.58 14.48
C GLY A 125 17.20 -14.42 13.47
N ALA A 126 16.30 -15.40 13.44
CA ALA A 126 15.17 -15.43 12.52
C ALA A 126 14.20 -14.25 12.74
N ALA A 127 13.94 -13.86 13.99
CA ALA A 127 12.99 -12.78 14.29
C ALA A 127 13.40 -11.46 13.61
N LEU A 128 14.70 -11.11 13.65
CA LEU A 128 15.19 -9.89 13.03
C LEU A 128 15.10 -9.93 11.50
N LEU A 129 15.26 -11.10 10.87
CA LEU A 129 15.08 -11.26 9.43
C LEU A 129 13.63 -11.01 9.01
N SER A 130 12.66 -11.54 9.76
CA SER A 130 11.23 -11.32 9.46
C SER A 130 10.86 -9.84 9.62
N VAL A 131 11.34 -9.20 10.70
CA VAL A 131 11.16 -7.75 10.91
C VAL A 131 11.76 -6.95 9.76
N PHE A 132 12.99 -7.29 9.37
CA PHE A 132 13.66 -6.63 8.26
C PHE A 132 12.90 -6.78 6.94
N CYS A 133 12.36 -7.96 6.64
CA CYS A 133 11.54 -8.16 5.44
C CYS A 133 10.27 -7.31 5.44
N GLY A 134 9.58 -7.22 6.58
CA GLY A 134 8.41 -6.35 6.74
C GLY A 134 8.78 -4.89 6.52
N ILE A 135 9.86 -4.41 7.16
CA ILE A 135 10.33 -3.03 7.02
C ILE A 135 10.76 -2.75 5.58
N ALA A 136 11.59 -3.60 4.97
CA ALA A 136 12.07 -3.43 3.60
C ALA A 136 10.92 -3.40 2.59
N SER A 137 9.92 -4.27 2.77
CA SER A 137 8.71 -4.28 1.92
C SER A 137 7.89 -3.01 2.10
N GLY A 138 7.66 -2.57 3.35
CA GLY A 138 6.97 -1.32 3.64
C GLY A 138 7.69 -0.10 3.06
N VAL A 139 9.02 -0.04 3.19
CA VAL A 139 9.85 1.03 2.61
C VAL A 139 9.77 1.02 1.08
N ALA A 140 9.85 -0.14 0.44
CA ALA A 140 9.74 -0.24 -1.02
C ALA A 140 8.41 0.35 -1.52
N PHE A 141 7.29 0.00 -0.90
CA PHE A 141 5.98 0.51 -1.30
C PHE A 141 5.72 1.94 -0.85
N TRP A 142 6.36 2.41 0.23
CA TRP A 142 6.39 3.83 0.56
C TRP A 142 7.10 4.66 -0.52
N LEU A 143 8.23 4.18 -1.06
CA LEU A 143 8.90 4.82 -2.21
C LEU A 143 8.01 4.79 -3.45
N VAL A 144 7.37 3.65 -3.75
CA VAL A 144 6.44 3.55 -4.90
C VAL A 144 5.29 4.56 -4.77
N GLY A 145 4.72 4.73 -3.57
CA GLY A 145 3.68 5.74 -3.33
C GLY A 145 4.17 7.17 -3.60
N ARG A 146 5.45 7.47 -3.32
CA ARG A 146 6.10 8.75 -3.66
C ARG A 146 6.32 8.93 -5.16
N THR A 147 6.45 7.83 -5.92
CA THR A 147 6.66 7.87 -7.38
C THR A 147 5.45 8.23 -8.24
N SER A 148 4.35 8.66 -7.61
CA SER A 148 3.11 9.03 -8.31
C SER A 148 3.34 10.17 -9.32
N LEU A 149 2.78 10.03 -10.53
CA LEU A 149 2.93 11.01 -11.60
C LEU A 149 2.26 12.36 -11.21
N PRO A 150 2.88 13.50 -11.54
CA PRO A 150 2.23 14.80 -11.41
C PRO A 150 0.98 14.85 -12.29
N GLY A 151 -0.18 15.12 -11.68
CA GLY A 151 -1.47 15.24 -12.38
C GLY A 151 -2.34 13.97 -12.40
N ALA A 152 -1.86 12.84 -11.90
CA ALA A 152 -2.70 11.65 -11.73
C ALA A 152 -3.48 11.71 -10.40
N PRO A 153 -4.75 11.26 -10.37
CA PRO A 153 -5.51 11.16 -9.13
C PRO A 153 -4.82 10.18 -8.16
N THR A 154 -4.62 10.63 -6.93
CA THR A 154 -3.85 9.90 -5.92
C THR A 154 -4.50 8.57 -5.52
N TRP A 155 -5.84 8.47 -5.55
CA TRP A 155 -6.56 7.22 -5.30
C TRP A 155 -6.22 6.11 -6.31
N TRP A 156 -5.96 6.46 -7.57
CA TRP A 156 -5.57 5.49 -8.60
C TRP A 156 -4.18 4.90 -8.33
N SER A 157 -3.24 5.73 -7.85
CA SER A 157 -1.91 5.27 -7.45
C SER A 157 -1.97 4.23 -6.34
N SER A 158 -2.89 4.39 -5.38
CA SER A 158 -3.10 3.45 -4.28
C SER A 158 -3.68 2.11 -4.75
N ILE A 159 -4.60 2.11 -5.72
CA ILE A 159 -5.11 0.87 -6.34
C ILE A 159 -3.99 0.14 -7.07
N CYS A 160 -3.24 0.85 -7.93
CA CYS A 160 -2.11 0.27 -8.65
C CYS A 160 -1.04 -0.29 -7.68
N ALA A 161 -0.74 0.43 -6.61
CA ALA A 161 0.20 0.00 -5.59
C ALA A 161 -0.31 -1.27 -4.88
N THR A 162 -1.59 -1.34 -4.54
CA THR A 162 -2.20 -2.54 -3.94
C THR A 162 -2.07 -3.75 -4.87
N LEU A 163 -2.40 -3.59 -6.15
CA LEU A 163 -2.26 -4.66 -7.15
C LEU A 163 -0.79 -5.09 -7.31
N ALA A 164 0.13 -4.13 -7.29
CA ALA A 164 1.57 -4.41 -7.34
C ALA A 164 2.05 -5.18 -6.10
N VAL A 165 1.57 -4.83 -4.88
CA VAL A 165 1.85 -5.60 -3.65
C VAL A 165 1.40 -7.04 -3.81
N ILE A 166 0.17 -7.26 -4.29
CA ILE A 166 -0.38 -8.61 -4.47
C ILE A 166 0.42 -9.40 -5.51
N ALA A 167 0.80 -8.77 -6.63
CA ALA A 167 1.59 -9.41 -7.68
C ALA A 167 3.00 -9.78 -7.21
N VAL A 168 3.62 -8.94 -6.38
CA VAL A 168 5.00 -9.10 -5.89
C VAL A 168 5.06 -9.87 -4.58
N PHE A 169 3.94 -10.19 -3.94
CA PHE A 169 3.86 -10.93 -2.67
C PHE A 169 4.83 -12.13 -2.57
N PRO A 170 4.90 -13.08 -3.53
CA PRO A 170 5.83 -14.21 -3.41
C PRO A 170 7.31 -13.81 -3.45
N LEU A 171 7.63 -12.61 -3.96
CA LEU A 171 8.96 -12.04 -3.99
C LEU A 171 9.31 -11.30 -2.69
N LEU A 172 8.35 -11.02 -1.80
CA LEU A 172 8.55 -10.38 -0.49
C LEU A 172 9.10 -11.37 0.55
N THR A 173 10.00 -12.25 0.10
CA THR A 173 10.69 -13.21 0.94
C THR A 173 12.16 -12.81 1.10
N PRO A 174 12.78 -13.12 2.25
CA PRO A 174 14.18 -12.81 2.51
C PRO A 174 15.08 -13.50 1.50
N GLY A 175 15.68 -12.68 0.63
CA GLY A 175 16.50 -13.14 -0.46
C GLY A 175 16.83 -12.02 -1.44
N PRO A 176 17.47 -12.36 -2.58
CA PRO A 176 17.87 -11.37 -3.57
C PRO A 176 16.68 -10.69 -4.24
N LEU A 177 15.53 -11.36 -4.35
CA LEU A 177 14.33 -10.79 -4.96
C LEU A 177 13.81 -9.58 -4.19
N LEU A 178 13.74 -9.66 -2.86
CA LEU A 178 13.38 -8.51 -2.03
C LEU A 178 14.34 -7.32 -2.25
N MET A 179 15.66 -7.60 -2.35
CA MET A 179 16.66 -6.56 -2.65
C MET A 179 16.43 -5.94 -4.03
N THR A 180 16.05 -6.73 -5.03
CA THR A 180 15.72 -6.20 -6.36
C THR A 180 14.48 -5.33 -6.34
N VAL A 181 13.45 -5.68 -5.56
CA VAL A 181 12.23 -4.87 -5.42
C VAL A 181 12.55 -3.54 -4.76
N VAL A 182 13.31 -3.55 -3.66
CA VAL A 182 13.78 -2.33 -2.99
C VAL A 182 14.64 -1.49 -3.93
N GLY A 183 15.60 -2.11 -4.62
CA GLY A 183 16.48 -1.42 -5.58
C GLY A 183 15.71 -0.81 -6.76
N LEU A 184 14.70 -1.50 -7.27
CA LEU A 184 13.81 -0.99 -8.31
C LEU A 184 13.01 0.22 -7.81
N ALA A 185 12.44 0.14 -6.61
CA ALA A 185 11.70 1.25 -6.00
C ALA A 185 12.60 2.47 -5.77
N VAL A 186 13.83 2.28 -5.28
CA VAL A 186 14.83 3.33 -5.10
C VAL A 186 15.23 3.96 -6.44
N THR A 187 15.46 3.14 -7.47
CA THR A 187 15.83 3.63 -8.80
C THR A 187 14.71 4.46 -9.41
N GLY A 188 13.47 3.97 -9.32
CA GLY A 188 12.28 4.70 -9.79
C GLY A 188 12.13 6.04 -9.08
N TRP A 189 12.34 6.08 -7.76
CA TRP A 189 12.30 7.32 -6.99
C TRP A 189 13.40 8.32 -7.36
N LEU A 190 14.64 7.87 -7.54
CA LEU A 190 15.74 8.73 -7.96
C LEU A 190 15.51 9.30 -9.36
N LEU A 191 15.01 8.48 -10.29
CA LEU A 191 14.67 8.92 -11.63
C LEU A 191 13.58 9.98 -11.59
N GLN A 192 12.47 9.73 -10.89
CA GLN A 192 11.38 10.71 -10.80
C GLN A 192 11.86 12.04 -10.20
N ARG A 193 12.68 11.99 -9.14
CA ARG A 193 13.25 13.20 -8.53
C ARG A 193 14.11 13.98 -9.52
N GLY A 194 14.95 13.29 -10.28
CA GLY A 194 15.78 13.93 -11.32
C GLY A 194 14.97 14.60 -12.42
N TRP A 195 13.81 14.02 -12.80
CA TRP A 195 12.91 14.62 -13.80
C TRP A 195 12.18 15.85 -13.28
N THR A 196 11.87 15.93 -11.98
CA THR A 196 11.19 17.10 -11.40
C THR A 196 12.10 18.29 -11.18
N GLU A 197 13.42 18.06 -11.12
CA GLU A 197 14.42 19.12 -10.89
C GLU A 197 14.96 19.74 -12.21
N SER A 198 14.57 19.21 -13.39
CA SER A 198 14.97 19.69 -14.73
C SER A 198 13.85 20.47 -15.44
#